data_AF-A0A0B7G0U5-F1
#
_entry.id   AF-A0A0B7G0U5-F1
#
_cell.length_a   1.000
_cell.length_b   1.000
_cell.length_c   1.000
_cell.angle_alpha   90.00
_cell.angle_beta   90.00
_cell.angle_gamma   90.00
#
_symmetry.space_group_name_H-M   'P 1'
#
loop_
_entity.id
_entity.type
_entity.pdbx_description
1 polymer ?
#
loop_
_entity_poly.entity_id
_entity_poly.type
_entity_poly.pdbx_seq_one_letter_code
_entity_poly.pdbx_strand_id
1 'polypeptide(L)' 'MTGSGSPTEKPASAWTAKQCVQYMLSHVREGEFYIICPDNETSEDLDRLRIRWAADDLVERRPALSC' A
#
# COMPACT_ATOMS: atom_id res chain seq x y z
N MET A 1 -14.57 -4.59 24.38
CA MET A 1 -14.84 -3.28 25.00
C MET A 1 -13.80 -3.11 26.09
N THR A 2 -12.80 -2.24 25.96
CA THR A 2 -12.93 -0.80 26.20
C THR A 2 -12.01 -0.01 25.27
N GLY A 3 -12.56 0.99 24.58
CA GLY A 3 -11.79 2.05 23.96
C GLY A 3 -11.44 3.11 25.00
N SER A 4 -10.19 3.54 25.03
CA SER A 4 -9.74 4.73 25.76
C SER A 4 -8.51 5.30 25.07
N GLY A 5 -8.76 6.23 24.16
CA GLY A 5 -7.76 7.06 23.51
C GLY A 5 -8.51 8.09 22.70
N SER A 6 -8.38 9.37 23.08
CA SER A 6 -8.95 10.53 22.41
C SER A 6 -8.89 10.41 20.88
N PRO A 7 -9.82 10.98 20.10
CA PRO A 7 -9.71 10.97 18.65
C PRO A 7 -8.49 11.81 18.25
N THR A 8 -7.32 11.18 18.18
CA THR A 8 -6.17 11.73 17.48
C THR A 8 -6.63 11.88 16.04
N GLU A 9 -6.81 13.13 15.64
CA GLU A 9 -7.22 13.52 14.31
C GLU A 9 -6.35 12.75 13.31
N LYS A 10 -7.02 11.93 12.50
CA LYS A 10 -6.34 10.99 11.62
C LYS A 10 -5.40 11.78 10.71
N PRO A 11 -4.11 11.42 10.62
CA PRO A 11 -3.20 12.12 9.73
C PRO A 11 -3.79 12.11 8.32
N ALA A 12 -3.67 13.24 7.61
CA ALA A 12 -4.29 13.44 6.31
C ALA A 12 -3.87 12.38 5.27
N SER A 13 -2.72 11.74 5.47
CA SER A 13 -2.22 10.66 4.63
C SER A 13 -2.92 9.32 4.84
N ALA A 14 -3.36 8.98 6.05
CA ALA A 14 -3.94 7.67 6.29
C ALA A 14 -5.32 7.53 5.64
N TRP A 15 -5.68 6.35 5.14
CA TRP A 15 -7.04 6.00 4.70
C TRP A 15 -7.93 5.53 5.84
N THR A 16 -9.24 5.81 5.78
CA THR A 16 -10.16 5.23 6.78
C THR A 16 -10.34 3.75 6.52
N ALA A 17 -10.63 2.96 7.56
CA ALA A 17 -10.90 1.53 7.39
C ALA A 17 -12.00 1.26 6.36
N LYS A 18 -13.06 2.10 6.35
CA LYS A 18 -14.16 2.00 5.37
C LYS A 18 -13.68 2.22 3.93
N GLN A 19 -12.88 3.24 3.70
CA GLN A 19 -12.33 3.55 2.38
C GLN A 19 -11.45 2.42 1.85
N CYS A 20 -10.55 1.91 2.68
CA CYS A 20 -9.68 0.78 2.33
C CYS A 20 -10.49 -0.46 1.95
N VAL A 21 -11.52 -0.82 2.74
CA VAL A 21 -12.38 -1.96 2.44
C VAL A 21 -13.17 -1.76 1.15
N GLN A 22 -13.71 -0.56 0.90
CA GLN A 22 -14.44 -0.27 -0.32
C GLN A 22 -13.55 -0.38 -1.56
N TYR A 23 -12.32 0.12 -1.48
CA TYR A 23 -11.32 0.02 -2.55
C TYR A 23 -10.88 -1.43 -2.77
N MET A 24 -10.63 -2.19 -1.70
CA MET A 24 -10.31 -3.61 -1.81
C MET A 24 -11.44 -4.38 -2.50
N LEU A 25 -12.70 -4.14 -2.12
CA LEU A 25 -13.85 -4.84 -2.68
C LEU A 25 -14.09 -4.54 -4.16
N SER A 26 -13.71 -3.37 -4.68
CA SER A 26 -13.80 -3.11 -6.13
C SER A 26 -12.80 -3.97 -6.91
N HIS A 27 -11.54 -3.99 -6.48
CA HIS A 27 -10.47 -4.74 -7.17
C HIS A 27 -10.63 -6.26 -7.05
N VAL A 28 -11.11 -6.75 -5.90
CA VAL A 28 -11.45 -8.18 -5.75
C VAL A 28 -12.54 -8.60 -6.73
N ARG A 29 -13.53 -7.74 -7.01
CA ARG A 29 -14.58 -8.03 -8.02
C ARG A 29 -14.04 -8.05 -9.44
N GLU A 30 -12.97 -7.31 -9.70
CA GLU A 30 -12.26 -7.31 -10.98
C GLU A 30 -11.30 -8.52 -11.11
N GLY A 31 -11.17 -9.33 -10.05
CA GLY A 31 -10.35 -10.53 -10.02
C GLY A 31 -8.88 -10.27 -9.66
N GLU A 32 -8.56 -9.07 -9.18
CA GLU A 32 -7.20 -8.74 -8.75
C GLU A 32 -6.88 -9.37 -7.39
N PHE A 33 -5.76 -10.09 -7.32
CA PHE A 33 -5.30 -10.74 -6.09
C PHE A 33 -4.39 -9.83 -5.26
N TYR A 34 -3.46 -9.12 -5.91
CA TYR A 34 -2.59 -8.14 -5.25
C TYR A 34 -3.10 -6.74 -5.53
N ILE A 35 -3.51 -6.05 -4.47
CA ILE A 35 -4.09 -4.70 -4.54
C ILE A 35 -3.10 -3.74 -3.89
N ILE A 36 -2.64 -2.74 -4.65
CA ILE A 36 -1.77 -1.69 -4.14
C ILE A 36 -2.68 -0.61 -3.56
N CYS A 37 -2.66 -0.46 -2.24
CA CYS A 37 -3.47 0.55 -1.56
C CYS A 37 -2.77 1.91 -1.65
N PRO A 38 -3.41 2.96 -2.19
CA PRO A 38 -2.91 4.31 -2.09
C PRO A 38 -2.80 4.78 -0.64
N ASP A 39 -1.71 5.48 -0.30
CA ASP A 39 -1.46 6.05 1.03
C ASP A 39 -1.44 7.59 1.03
N ASN A 40 -1.85 8.22 -0.08
CA ASN A 40 -1.84 9.66 -0.32
C ASN A 40 -0.46 10.34 -0.17
N GLU A 41 0.63 9.59 0.00
CA GLU A 41 2.01 10.10 0.09
C GLU A 41 2.77 9.81 -1.21
N THR A 42 2.52 8.67 -1.84
CA THR A 42 3.09 8.29 -3.13
C THR A 42 2.02 8.04 -4.19
N SER A 43 2.42 8.18 -5.45
CA SER A 43 1.57 7.74 -6.56
C SER A 43 1.64 6.23 -6.70
N GLU A 44 0.53 5.61 -7.10
CA GLU A 44 0.48 4.16 -7.34
C GLU A 44 1.52 3.70 -8.37
N ASP A 45 1.82 4.55 -9.35
CA ASP A 45 2.87 4.29 -10.34
C ASP A 45 4.26 4.21 -9.71
N LEU A 46 4.55 5.07 -8.73
CA LEU A 46 5.81 5.01 -8.00
C LEU A 46 5.88 3.74 -7.15
N ASP A 47 4.79 3.34 -6.51
CA ASP A 47 4.74 2.11 -5.72
C ASP A 47 4.93 0.87 -6.58
N ARG A 48 4.32 0.83 -7.77
CA ARG A 48 4.57 -0.21 -8.78
C ARG A 48 6.03 -0.28 -9.18
N LEU A 49 6.68 0.88 -9.39
CA LEU A 49 8.12 0.92 -9.71
C LEU A 49 8.98 0.40 -8.56
N ARG A 50 8.66 0.73 -7.32
CA ARG A 50 9.38 0.24 -6.13
C ARG A 50 9.23 -1.26 -5.92
N ILE A 51 8.01 -1.78 -6.08
CA ILE A 51 7.73 -3.22 -6.01
C ILE A 51 8.48 -3.95 -7.12
N ARG A 52 8.41 -3.46 -8.35
CA ARG A 52 9.15 -4.04 -9.48
C ARG A 52 10.65 -4.03 -9.22
N TRP A 53 11.20 -2.91 -8.75
CA TRP A 53 12.62 -2.82 -8.44
C TRP A 53 13.07 -3.92 -7.47
N ALA A 54 12.35 -4.07 -6.35
CA ALA A 54 12.67 -5.09 -5.34
C ALA A 54 12.47 -6.53 -5.84
N ALA A 55 11.42 -6.77 -6.63
CA ALA A 55 11.16 -8.08 -7.22
C ALA A 55 12.23 -8.46 -8.25
N ASP A 56 12.62 -7.51 -9.11
CA ASP A 56 13.64 -7.72 -10.13
C ASP A 56 15.02 -7.90 -9.51
N ASP A 57 15.35 -7.24 -8.39
CA ASP A 57 16.60 -7.47 -7.68
C ASP A 57 16.78 -8.95 -7.31
N LEU A 58 15.69 -9.60 -6.87
CA LEU A 58 15.66 -11.03 -6.54
C LEU A 58 15.79 -11.91 -7.80
N VAL A 59 15.06 -11.57 -8.86
CA VAL A 59 15.03 -12.35 -10.12
C VAL A 59 16.36 -12.27 -10.86
N GLU A 60 16.91 -11.06 -10.99
CA GLU A 60 18.12 -10.76 -11.76
C GLU A 60 19.41 -10.89 -10.93
N ARG A 61 19.30 -11.22 -9.63
CA ARG A 61 20.44 -11.29 -8.70
C ARG A 61 21.29 -10.02 -8.71
N ARG A 62 20.63 -8.86 -8.74
CA ARG A 62 21.32 -7.57 -8.73
C ARG A 62 22.07 -7.40 -7.40
N PRO A 63 23.29 -6.84 -7.42
CA PRO A 63 24.03 -6.57 -6.19
C PRO A 63 23.24 -5.59 -5.31
N ALA A 64 23.32 -5.76 -4.00
CA ALA A 64 22.70 -4.84 -3.06
C ALA A 64 23.23 -3.43 -3.32
N LEU A 65 22.34 -2.43 -3.34
CA LEU A 65 22.71 -1.02 -3.52
C LEU A 65 23.61 -0.47 -2.38
N SER A 66 23.81 -1.27 -1.33
CA SER A 66 24.77 -1.03 -0.26
C SER A 66 25.96 -2.00 -0.37
N CYS A 67 26.89 -1.73 -1.29
CA CYS A 67 28.24 -2.28 -1.26
C CYS A 67 29.23 -1.25 -1.81
#